data_AF-A0A482EU46-F1
#
_entry.id   AF-A0A482EU46-F1
#
_cell.length_a   1.000
_cell.length_b   1.000
_cell.length_c   1.000
_cell.angle_alpha   90.00
_cell.angle_beta   90.00
_cell.angle_gamma   90.00
#
_symmetry.space_group_name_H-M   'P 1'
#
loop_
_entity.id
_entity.type
_entity.pdbx_description
1 polymer ?
#
loop_
_entity_poly.entity_id
_entity_poly.type
_entity_poly.pdbx_seq_one_letter_code
_entity_poly.pdbx_strand_id
1 'polypeptide(L)'
;MATAYPIVPADWLDELVPLNTSLEAYQTLLNSWIRCAISEGIPPGSQAFLAGLNLLFEPILSGYQKIQCQVQQAREMGLVGIAFFDSAVPEG
;
A
#
# COMPACT_ATOMS: atom_id res chain seq x y z
N MET A 1 -13.73 20.92 -14.19
CA MET A 1 -12.33 21.38 -14.04
C MET A 1 -11.43 20.20 -14.38
N ALA A 2 -10.37 20.44 -15.15
CA ALA A 2 -9.50 19.35 -15.56
C ALA A 2 -8.55 19.00 -14.41
N THR A 3 -8.63 17.77 -13.91
CA THR A 3 -7.78 17.30 -12.82
C THR A 3 -6.44 16.88 -13.44
N ALA A 4 -5.35 17.40 -12.90
CA ALA A 4 -4.00 16.98 -13.29
C ALA A 4 -3.64 15.69 -12.54
N TYR A 5 -3.37 14.62 -13.27
CA TYR A 5 -3.00 13.31 -12.75
C TYR A 5 -1.50 13.09 -13.00
N PRO A 6 -0.71 12.61 -12.02
CA PRO A 6 0.67 12.25 -12.27
C PRO A 6 0.73 11.10 -13.30
N ILE A 7 1.52 11.29 -14.35
CA ILE A 7 1.86 10.23 -15.30
C ILE A 7 3.13 9.57 -14.77
N VAL A 8 3.02 8.31 -14.40
CA VAL A 8 4.14 7.52 -13.89
C VAL A 8 4.39 6.30 -14.77
N PRO A 9 5.65 5.86 -14.92
CA PRO A 9 5.97 4.56 -15.47
C PRO A 9 5.21 3.43 -14.76
N ALA A 10 4.69 2.46 -15.52
CA ALA A 10 3.88 1.36 -14.96
C ALA A 10 4.69 0.44 -14.03
N ASP A 11 5.99 0.29 -14.29
CA ASP A 11 6.94 -0.46 -13.46
C ASP A 11 7.07 0.07 -12.04
N TRP A 12 6.77 1.36 -11.80
CA TRP A 12 6.71 1.92 -10.45
C TRP A 12 5.52 1.38 -9.65
N LEU A 13 4.47 0.95 -10.34
CA LEU A 13 3.26 0.40 -9.73
C LEU A 13 3.32 -1.13 -9.63
N ASP A 14 4.23 -1.80 -10.33
CA ASP A 14 4.39 -3.26 -10.27
C ASP A 14 4.72 -3.75 -8.84
N GLU A 15 5.39 -2.91 -8.04
CA GLU A 15 5.68 -3.20 -6.63
C GLU A 15 4.42 -3.15 -5.73
N LEU A 16 3.29 -2.56 -6.18
CA LEU A 16 2.06 -2.50 -5.38
C LEU A 16 1.45 -3.87 -5.12
N VAL A 17 1.46 -4.76 -6.11
CA VAL A 17 0.88 -6.11 -5.97
C VAL A 17 1.56 -6.90 -4.85
N PRO A 18 2.90 -7.10 -4.86
CA PRO A 18 3.58 -7.81 -3.77
C PRO A 18 3.49 -7.07 -2.44
N LEU A 19 3.45 -5.72 -2.42
CA LEU A 19 3.24 -4.96 -1.18
C LEU A 19 1.86 -5.21 -0.57
N ASN A 20 0.80 -5.18 -1.39
CA ASN A 20 -0.56 -5.48 -0.96
C ASN A 20 -0.67 -6.92 -0.45
N THR A 21 -0.10 -7.89 -1.16
CA THR A 21 -0.07 -9.30 -0.70
C THR A 21 0.65 -9.45 0.64
N SER A 22 1.77 -8.73 0.82
CA SER A 22 2.52 -8.75 2.08
C SER A 22 1.72 -8.10 3.22
N LEU A 23 0.99 -7.02 2.93
CA LEU A 23 0.12 -6.33 3.88
C LEU A 23 -1.08 -7.21 4.30
N GLU A 24 -1.69 -7.91 3.35
CA GLU A 24 -2.75 -8.89 3.62
C GLU A 24 -2.23 -10.01 4.53
N ALA A 25 -1.07 -10.59 4.21
CA ALA A 25 -0.45 -11.63 5.03
C ALA A 25 -0.16 -11.12 6.46
N TYR A 26 0.39 -9.90 6.59
CA TYR A 26 0.62 -9.24 7.87
C TYR A 26 -0.69 -9.11 8.69
N GLN A 27 -1.77 -8.65 8.04
CA GLN A 27 -3.08 -8.52 8.67
C GLN A 27 -3.67 -9.86 9.10
N THR A 28 -3.55 -10.90 8.26
CA THR A 28 -3.98 -12.26 8.61
C THR A 28 -3.23 -12.78 9.85
N LEU A 29 -1.92 -12.56 9.91
CA LEU A 29 -1.06 -12.99 11.00
C LEU A 29 -1.44 -12.29 12.32
N LEU A 30 -1.62 -10.98 12.30
CA LEU A 30 -2.12 -10.21 13.44
C LEU A 30 -3.49 -10.71 13.93
N ASN A 31 -4.45 -10.88 13.01
CA ASN A 31 -5.79 -11.36 13.36
C ASN A 31 -5.76 -12.76 13.97
N SER A 32 -4.92 -13.66 13.45
CA SER A 32 -4.77 -15.01 13.99
C SER A 32 -4.22 -14.99 15.42
N TRP A 33 -3.22 -14.13 15.67
CA TRP A 33 -2.63 -13.99 16.99
C TRP A 33 -3.59 -13.36 18.00
N ILE A 34 -4.32 -12.30 17.60
CA ILE A 34 -5.34 -11.67 18.46
C ILE A 34 -6.43 -12.68 18.82
N ARG A 35 -6.90 -13.49 17.85
CA ARG A 35 -7.90 -14.54 18.11
C ARG A 35 -7.39 -15.56 19.11
N CYS A 36 -6.15 -16.05 18.92
CA CYS A 36 -5.51 -16.97 19.87
C CYS A 36 -5.40 -16.33 21.27
N ALA A 37 -4.98 -15.08 21.36
CA ALA A 37 -4.85 -14.35 22.62
C ALA A 37 -6.20 -14.19 23.36
N ILE A 38 -7.29 -13.97 22.63
CA ILE A 38 -8.65 -13.85 23.20
C ILE A 38 -9.17 -15.22 23.67
N SER A 39 -8.94 -16.28 22.90
CA SER A 39 -9.49 -17.61 23.18
C SER A 39 -8.71 -18.39 24.25
N GLU A 40 -7.39 -18.29 24.24
CA GLU A 40 -6.49 -19.14 25.03
C GLU A 40 -5.60 -18.35 26.01
N GLY A 41 -5.69 -17.01 25.97
CA GLY A 41 -4.79 -16.12 26.71
C GLY A 41 -3.52 -15.79 25.91
N ILE A 42 -2.72 -14.85 26.42
CA ILE A 42 -1.54 -14.35 25.72
C ILE A 42 -0.48 -15.47 25.61
N PRO A 43 -0.07 -15.88 24.39
CA PRO A 43 0.95 -16.91 24.21
C PRO A 43 2.30 -16.52 24.81
N PRO A 44 3.10 -17.47 25.32
CA PRO A 44 4.47 -17.20 25.72
C PRO A 44 5.30 -16.69 24.52
N GLY A 45 6.19 -15.73 24.76
CA GLY A 45 6.99 -15.13 23.69
C GLY A 45 6.31 -13.99 22.91
N SER A 46 5.22 -13.41 23.44
CA SER A 46 4.52 -12.26 22.85
C SER A 46 5.45 -11.09 22.49
N GLN A 47 6.49 -10.82 23.27
CA GLN A 47 7.49 -9.79 22.97
C GLN A 47 8.31 -10.10 21.70
N ALA A 48 8.74 -11.36 21.53
CA ALA A 48 9.47 -11.78 20.33
C ALA A 48 8.56 -11.75 19.09
N PHE A 49 7.29 -12.12 19.27
CA PHE A 49 6.27 -12.01 18.22
C PHE A 49 6.03 -10.56 17.79
N LEU A 50 5.86 -9.63 18.75
CA LEU A 50 5.70 -8.20 18.46
C LEU A 50 6.93 -7.61 17.75
N ALA A 51 8.15 -8.01 18.17
CA ALA A 51 9.37 -7.62 17.47
C ALA A 51 9.38 -8.16 16.02
N GLY A 52 8.97 -9.41 15.81
CA GLY A 52 8.82 -9.99 14.48
C GLY A 52 7.80 -9.26 13.60
N LEU A 53 6.66 -8.85 14.16
CA LEU A 53 5.68 -8.03 13.44
C LEU A 53 6.25 -6.69 12.98
N ASN A 54 7.01 -6.01 13.85
CA ASN A 54 7.65 -4.75 13.47
C ASN A 54 8.64 -4.94 12.31
N LEU A 55 9.43 -6.03 12.35
CA LEU A 55 10.37 -6.37 11.28
C LEU A 55 9.66 -6.72 9.95
N LEU A 56 8.47 -7.32 10.02
CA LEU A 56 7.67 -7.62 8.84
C LEU A 56 6.99 -6.36 8.26
N PHE A 57 6.62 -5.41 9.11
CA PHE A 57 5.91 -4.21 8.69
C PHE A 57 6.83 -3.14 8.08
N GLU A 58 8.06 -3.01 8.57
CA GLU A 58 9.03 -2.02 8.08
C GLU A 58 9.24 -2.06 6.55
N PRO A 59 9.52 -3.22 5.90
CA PRO A 59 9.70 -3.27 4.45
C PRO A 59 8.42 -2.92 3.68
N ILE A 60 7.24 -3.26 4.21
CA ILE A 60 5.96 -2.93 3.60
C ILE A 60 5.78 -1.41 3.59
N LEU A 61 6.00 -0.77 4.74
CA LEU A 61 5.91 0.69 4.87
C LEU A 61 6.92 1.40 3.96
N SER A 62 8.17 0.93 3.95
CA SER A 62 9.23 1.48 3.10
C SER A 62 8.89 1.39 1.61
N GLY A 63 8.30 0.28 1.16
CA GLY A 63 7.85 0.11 -0.22
C GLY A 63 6.77 1.13 -0.62
N TYR A 64 5.74 1.33 0.20
CA TYR A 64 4.72 2.34 -0.09
C TYR A 64 5.30 3.77 -0.07
N GLN A 65 6.21 4.08 0.84
CA GLN A 65 6.87 5.38 0.90
C GLN A 65 7.75 5.64 -0.33
N LYS A 66 8.44 4.61 -0.86
CA LYS A 66 9.20 4.69 -2.10
C LYS A 66 8.30 5.04 -3.28
N ILE A 67 7.17 4.34 -3.43
CA ILE A 67 6.20 4.62 -4.49
C ILE A 67 5.64 6.04 -4.35
N GLN A 68 5.28 6.45 -3.14
CA GLN A 68 4.83 7.83 -2.87
C GLN A 68 5.88 8.85 -3.30
N CYS A 69 7.15 8.62 -2.98
CA CYS A 69 8.25 9.51 -3.34
C CYS A 69 8.42 9.61 -4.86
N GLN A 70 8.34 8.48 -5.56
CA GLN A 70 8.41 8.43 -7.02
C GLN A 70 7.24 9.20 -7.69
N VAL A 71 6.00 8.96 -7.22
CA VAL A 71 4.81 9.68 -7.71
C VAL A 71 4.92 11.18 -7.45
N GLN A 72 5.41 11.58 -6.27
CA GLN A 72 5.63 12.98 -5.93
C GLN A 72 6.70 13.60 -6.83
N GLN A 73 7.78 12.89 -7.12
CA GLN A 73 8.84 13.35 -8.03
C GLN A 73 8.30 13.54 -9.46
N ALA A 74 7.47 12.64 -9.97
CA ALA A 74 6.82 12.82 -11.27
C ALA A 74 5.96 14.09 -11.31
N ARG A 75 5.23 14.37 -10.23
CA ARG A 75 4.43 15.59 -10.10
C ARG A 75 5.30 16.85 -10.10
N GLU A 76 6.42 16.84 -9.38
CA GLU A 76 7.38 17.96 -9.31
C GLU A 76 8.08 18.20 -10.65
N MET A 77 8.33 17.14 -11.42
CA MET A 77 8.87 17.22 -12.78
C MET A 77 7.83 17.67 -13.82
N GLY A 78 6.58 17.88 -13.42
CA GLY A 78 5.51 18.26 -14.33
C GLY A 78 5.05 17.14 -15.27
N LEU A 79 5.36 15.87 -14.94
CA LEU A 79 4.81 14.70 -15.61
C LEU A 79 3.36 14.51 -15.17
N VAL A 80 2.48 15.37 -15.68
CA VAL A 80 1.06 15.36 -15.34
C VAL A 80 0.20 15.31 -16.61
N GLY A 81 -0.75 14.39 -16.63
CA GLY A 81 -1.79 14.29 -17.63
C GLY A 81 -2.99 15.11 -17.18
N ILE A 82 -3.55 15.89 -18.09
CA ILE A 82 -4.78 16.64 -17.83
C ILE A 82 -5.91 15.85 -18.48
N ALA A 83 -6.78 15.24 -17.68
CA ALA A 83 -7.96 14.56 -18.20
C ALA A 83 -9.15 15.52 -18.21
N PHE A 84 -9.88 15.51 -19.32
CA PHE A 84 -11.16 16.19 -19.46
C PHE A 84 -12.25 15.14 -19.55
N PHE A 85 -13.34 15.33 -18.80
CA PHE A 85 -14.55 14.56 -19.04
C PHE A 85 -15.17 15.06 -20.35
N ASP A 86 -15.24 14.18 -21.34
CA ASP A 86 -15.98 14.46 -22.56
C ASP A 86 -17.48 14.31 -22.28
N SER A 87 -18.19 15.43 -22.23
CA SER A 87 -19.64 15.46 -22.01
C SER A 87 -20.45 15.06 -23.26
N ALA A 88 -19.80 14.55 -24.31
CA ALA A 88 -20.42 14.17 -25.58
C ALA A 88 -20.56 12.65 -25.81
N VAL A 89 -20.51 11.81 -24.76
CA VAL A 89 -20.92 10.40 -24.87
C VAL A 89 -22.41 10.30 -24.51
N PRO A 90 -23.34 10.18 -25.48
CA PRO A 90 -24.71 9.80 -25.16
C PRO A 90 -24.67 8.37 -24.61
N GLU A 91 -25.35 8.14 -23.49
CA GLU A 91 -25.65 6.78 -23.04
C GLU A 91 -26.34 6.03 -24.19
N GLY A 92 -25.69 4.97 -24.67
CA GLY A 92 -26.18 4.08 -25.71
C GLY A 92 -25.86 2.65 -25.36
#